data_AF-A0A0G4NN37-F1
#
_entry.id   AF-A0A0G4NN37-F1
#
_cell.length_a   1.000
_cell.length_b   1.000
_cell.length_c   1.000
_cell.angle_alpha   90.00
_cell.angle_beta   90.00
_cell.angle_gamma   90.00
#
_symmetry.space_group_name_H-M   'P 1'
#
loop_
_entity.id
_entity.type
_entity.pdbx_description
1 polymer ?
#
loop_
_entity_poly.entity_id
_entity_poly.type
_entity_poly.pdbx_seq_one_letter_code
_entity_poly.pdbx_strand_id
1 'polypeptide(L)'
;MISIPACPADAGLPPNWEVRHSNSKNLPYYFNTTDKVSRWEPPPGTDTEKLKHYMATHHSASTSRPADGPVPDGKIRAAHLLVKHEGSRRPSSWRQEKIDRTKEDAYSIIRGYEEKIKSGQSSLGDLAVTESDCSSARKRGDLGYFGQGDMQREFEEAAFALKVGE
;
A
#
# COMPACT_ATOMS: atom_id res chain seq x y z
N MET A 1 22.01 -6.95 -12.80
CA MET A 1 21.65 -5.62 -13.36
C MET A 1 21.72 -4.62 -12.23
N ILE A 2 22.58 -3.62 -12.36
CA ILE A 2 22.86 -2.62 -11.32
C ILE A 2 21.68 -1.64 -11.33
N SER A 3 20.90 -1.63 -10.25
CA SER A 3 19.79 -0.70 -10.07
C SER A 3 20.37 0.71 -9.97
N ILE A 4 20.03 1.59 -10.90
CA ILE A 4 20.45 2.99 -10.89
C ILE A 4 19.80 3.65 -9.66
N PRO A 5 20.56 4.31 -8.76
CA PRO A 5 19.96 5.07 -7.68
C PRO A 5 19.20 6.26 -8.28
N ALA A 6 17.89 6.29 -8.13
CA ALA A 6 17.08 7.42 -8.53
C ALA A 6 17.45 8.64 -7.68
N CYS A 7 17.55 9.81 -8.32
CA CYS A 7 17.92 11.04 -7.63
C CYS A 7 16.91 11.37 -6.52
N PRO A 8 17.37 11.73 -5.30
CA PRO A 8 16.50 11.98 -4.15
C PRO A 8 15.52 13.15 -4.36
N ALA A 9 15.82 14.05 -5.30
CA ALA A 9 14.99 15.22 -5.62
C ALA A 9 13.65 14.87 -6.29
N ASP A 10 13.55 13.74 -6.99
CA ASP A 10 12.37 13.38 -7.78
C ASP A 10 11.26 12.73 -6.93
N ALA A 11 11.66 12.07 -5.84
CA ALA A 11 10.74 11.40 -4.90
C ALA A 11 10.15 12.35 -3.83
N GLY A 12 10.53 13.63 -3.82
CA GLY A 12 10.09 14.61 -2.81
C GLY A 12 10.70 14.39 -1.43
N LEU A 13 11.81 13.65 -1.33
CA LEU A 13 12.46 13.35 -0.05
C LEU A 13 13.38 14.48 0.42
N PRO A 14 13.54 14.66 1.75
CA PRO A 14 14.50 15.60 2.31
C PRO A 14 15.95 15.23 1.94
N PRO A 15 16.90 16.18 2.04
CA PRO A 15 18.31 15.94 1.72
C PRO A 15 18.86 14.73 2.49
N ASN A 16 19.74 13.96 1.82
CA ASN A 16 20.37 12.74 2.36
C ASN A 16 19.46 11.53 2.52
N TRP A 17 18.19 11.59 2.09
CA TRP A 17 17.29 10.45 2.08
C TRP A 17 17.10 9.90 0.66
N GLU A 18 17.21 8.58 0.52
CA GLU A 18 16.96 7.88 -0.74
C GLU A 18 16.04 6.68 -0.55
N VAL A 19 15.31 6.31 -1.61
CA VAL A 19 14.49 5.09 -1.65
C VAL A 19 15.38 3.91 -2.04
N ARG A 20 15.46 2.90 -1.17
CA ARG A 20 16.14 1.61 -1.43
C ARG A 20 15.16 0.45 -1.35
N HIS A 21 15.51 -0.71 -1.90
CA HIS A 21 14.67 -1.92 -1.82
C HIS A 21 15.28 -2.98 -0.92
N SER A 22 14.44 -3.61 -0.11
CA SER A 22 14.84 -4.79 0.67
C SER A 22 15.10 -6.00 -0.24
N ASN A 23 16.22 -6.67 -0.03
CA ASN A 23 16.62 -7.84 -0.82
C ASN A 23 15.61 -9.00 -0.75
N SER A 24 14.89 -9.15 0.36
CA SER A 24 14.00 -10.29 0.62
C SER A 24 12.57 -10.10 0.13
N LYS A 25 12.05 -8.87 0.19
CA LYS A 25 10.63 -8.58 -0.09
C LYS A 25 10.43 -7.61 -1.25
N ASN A 26 11.54 -7.11 -1.83
CA ASN A 26 11.57 -6.02 -2.80
C ASN A 26 10.73 -4.81 -2.35
N LEU A 27 10.59 -4.61 -1.03
CA LEU A 27 9.85 -3.51 -0.44
C LEU A 27 10.76 -2.29 -0.37
N PRO A 28 10.35 -1.13 -0.92
CA PRO A 28 11.08 0.09 -0.74
C PRO A 28 11.02 0.57 0.70
N TYR A 29 12.15 1.04 1.18
CA TYR A 29 12.38 1.66 2.47
C TYR A 29 13.23 2.92 2.24
N TYR A 30 13.16 3.87 3.17
CA TYR A 30 13.92 5.11 3.10
C TYR A 30 15.21 4.94 3.89
N PHE A 31 16.32 5.27 3.25
CA PHE A 31 17.66 5.19 3.83
C PHE A 31 18.28 6.57 3.90
N ASN A 32 18.77 6.94 5.09
CA ASN A 32 19.55 8.15 5.27
C ASN A 32 21.03 7.84 5.03
N THR A 33 21.64 8.47 4.04
CA THR A 33 23.02 8.22 3.64
C THR A 33 24.05 8.76 4.62
N THR A 34 23.68 9.77 5.42
CA THR A 34 24.53 10.41 6.44
C THR A 34 24.51 9.61 7.73
N ASP A 35 23.31 9.41 8.29
CA ASP A 35 23.12 8.78 9.60
C ASP A 35 23.13 7.24 9.52
N LYS A 36 23.13 6.68 8.31
CA LYS A 36 23.03 5.24 8.03
C LYS A 36 21.78 4.58 8.65
N VAL A 37 20.70 5.35 8.82
CA VAL A 37 19.43 4.88 9.38
C VAL A 37 18.47 4.46 8.26
N SER A 38 17.76 3.34 8.48
CA SER A 38 16.69 2.86 7.59
C SER A 38 15.32 3.02 8.26
N ARG A 39 14.29 3.40 7.51
CA ARG A 39 12.90 3.45 7.97
C ARG A 39 11.91 3.05 6.88
N TRP A 40 10.74 2.58 7.28
CA TRP A 40 9.69 2.16 6.34
C TRP A 40 8.73 3.28 5.98
N GLU A 41 8.64 4.28 6.86
CA GLU A 41 7.83 5.47 6.74
C GLU A 41 8.62 6.61 6.11
N PRO A 42 8.00 7.49 5.31
CA PRO A 42 8.68 8.66 4.77
C PRO A 42 9.23 9.54 5.91
N PRO A 43 10.44 10.10 5.78
CA PRO A 43 11.03 10.98 6.78
C PRO A 43 10.29 12.33 6.91
N PRO A 44 10.40 13.02 8.06
CA PRO A 44 9.81 14.34 8.25
C PRO A 44 10.27 15.33 7.17
N GLY A 45 9.34 16.11 6.63
CA GLY A 45 9.61 17.06 5.54
C GLY A 45 9.54 16.46 4.14
N THR A 46 9.07 15.22 3.99
CA THR A 46 8.78 14.62 2.68
C THR A 46 7.55 15.27 2.05
N ASP A 47 7.66 15.68 0.78
CA ASP A 47 6.53 16.13 -0.03
C ASP A 47 5.67 14.90 -0.41
N THR A 48 4.52 14.78 0.25
CA THR A 48 3.63 13.62 0.12
C THR A 48 3.03 13.48 -1.27
N GLU A 49 2.79 14.57 -1.99
CA GLU A 49 2.20 14.55 -3.34
C GLU A 49 3.22 14.08 -4.38
N LYS A 50 4.45 14.59 -4.30
CA LYS A 50 5.55 14.10 -5.16
C LYS A 50 5.89 12.65 -4.85
N LEU A 51 5.91 12.27 -3.58
CA LEU A 51 6.16 10.89 -3.18
C LEU A 51 5.10 9.94 -3.73
N LYS A 52 3.81 10.32 -3.67
CA LYS A 52 2.71 9.54 -4.27
C LYS A 52 2.93 9.36 -5.77
N HIS A 53 3.22 10.44 -6.49
CA HIS A 53 3.43 10.39 -7.94
C HIS A 53 4.64 9.53 -8.32
N TYR A 54 5.75 9.68 -7.59
CA TYR A 54 6.96 8.90 -7.77
C TYR A 54 6.72 7.40 -7.49
N MET A 55 6.03 7.07 -6.39
CA MET A 55 5.65 5.70 -6.05
C MET A 55 4.73 5.08 -7.12
N ALA A 56 3.74 5.82 -7.60
CA ALA A 56 2.82 5.35 -8.64
C ALA A 56 3.56 5.06 -9.96
N THR A 57 4.52 5.92 -10.34
CA THR A 57 5.25 5.85 -11.61
C THR A 57 6.37 4.80 -11.60
N HIS A 58 7.15 4.72 -10.51
CA HIS A 58 8.36 3.90 -10.46
C HIS A 58 8.22 2.61 -9.64
N HIS A 59 7.16 2.49 -8.82
CA HIS A 59 7.03 1.40 -7.84
C HIS A 59 5.68 0.67 -7.86
N SER A 60 4.86 0.89 -8.89
CA SER A 60 3.77 -0.03 -9.27
C SER A 60 4.37 -1.38 -9.67
N ALA A 61 4.46 -2.33 -8.73
CA ALA A 61 4.96 -3.64 -9.06
C ALA A 61 3.97 -4.34 -9.99
N SER A 62 4.36 -4.43 -11.27
CA SER A 62 3.87 -5.39 -12.26
C SER A 62 4.15 -6.80 -11.76
N THR A 63 3.38 -7.28 -10.78
CA THR A 63 3.36 -8.71 -10.42
C THR A 63 2.02 -9.11 -9.81
N SER A 64 0.92 -8.72 -10.45
CA SER A 64 -0.26 -9.58 -10.43
C SER A 64 0.09 -10.81 -11.26
N ARG A 65 0.74 -11.82 -10.65
CA ARG A 65 0.74 -13.16 -11.26
C ARG A 65 -0.72 -13.54 -11.48
N PRO A 66 -1.13 -13.93 -12.70
CA PRO A 66 -2.48 -14.41 -12.94
C PRO A 66 -2.76 -15.54 -11.94
N ALA A 67 -3.99 -15.60 -11.44
CA ALA A 67 -4.44 -16.61 -10.50
C ALA A 67 -4.58 -18.01 -11.14
N ASP A 68 -3.79 -18.31 -12.18
CA ASP A 68 -3.77 -19.58 -12.93
C ASP A 68 -2.98 -20.70 -12.21
N GLY A 69 -2.58 -20.47 -10.96
CA GLY A 69 -2.01 -21.50 -10.10
C GLY A 69 -3.09 -22.20 -9.28
N PRO A 70 -2.88 -23.46 -8.88
CA PRO A 70 -3.77 -24.12 -7.92
C PRO A 70 -3.90 -23.25 -6.67
N VAL A 71 -5.14 -22.96 -6.26
CA VAL A 71 -5.41 -22.32 -4.97
C VAL A 71 -4.90 -23.27 -3.88
N PRO A 72 -3.98 -22.84 -2.99
CA PRO A 72 -3.54 -23.67 -1.89
C PRO A 72 -4.72 -24.07 -1.02
N ASP A 73 -4.76 -25.33 -0.59
CA ASP A 73 -5.89 -25.87 0.16
C ASP A 73 -6.18 -25.04 1.43
N GLY A 74 -7.48 -24.76 1.65
CA GLY A 74 -7.96 -23.94 2.77
C GLY A 74 -7.56 -22.45 2.74
N LYS A 75 -7.02 -21.92 1.64
CA LYS A 75 -6.63 -20.50 1.53
C LYS A 75 -7.43 -19.74 0.48
N ILE A 76 -7.60 -18.44 0.72
CA ILE A 76 -8.19 -17.49 -0.23
C ILE A 76 -7.18 -16.41 -0.58
N ARG A 77 -7.39 -15.72 -1.70
CA ARG A 77 -6.62 -14.53 -2.10
C ARG A 77 -7.57 -13.35 -2.24
N ALA A 78 -7.25 -12.24 -1.60
CA ALA A 78 -8.03 -11.02 -1.68
C ALA A 78 -7.13 -9.81 -1.93
N ALA A 79 -7.71 -8.78 -2.52
CA ALA A 79 -7.14 -7.45 -2.55
C ALA A 79 -7.97 -6.53 -1.65
N HIS A 80 -7.34 -5.51 -1.09
CA HIS A 80 -8.06 -4.53 -0.27
C HIS A 80 -7.61 -3.09 -0.55
N LEU A 81 -8.45 -2.15 -0.12
CA LEU A 81 -8.12 -0.75 -0.06
C LEU A 81 -8.34 -0.27 1.37
N LEU A 82 -7.24 -0.01 2.08
CA LEU A 82 -7.25 0.46 3.46
C LEU A 82 -7.15 1.98 3.52
N VAL A 83 -8.07 2.62 4.24
CA VAL A 83 -7.95 4.02 4.67
C VAL A 83 -7.83 4.03 6.20
N LYS A 84 -6.72 4.57 6.73
CA LYS A 84 -6.50 4.69 8.17
C LYS A 84 -7.13 5.98 8.71
N HIS A 85 -7.30 6.01 10.03
CA HIS A 85 -7.73 7.16 10.81
C HIS A 85 -6.86 7.32 12.06
N GLU A 86 -7.02 8.41 12.80
CA GLU A 86 -6.23 8.72 14.01
C GLU A 86 -6.25 7.61 15.08
N GLY A 87 -7.38 6.92 15.21
CA GLY A 87 -7.58 5.78 16.13
C GLY A 87 -7.07 4.43 15.61
N SER A 88 -6.43 4.38 14.44
CA SER A 88 -5.81 3.15 13.93
C SER A 88 -4.63 2.73 14.79
N ARG A 89 -4.37 1.42 14.95
CA ARG A 89 -3.24 0.88 15.74
C ARG A 89 -1.88 1.53 15.41
N ARG A 90 -1.69 1.92 14.15
CA ARG A 90 -0.54 2.69 13.65
C ARG A 90 -1.04 3.78 12.70
N PRO A 91 -1.29 5.02 13.18
CA PRO A 91 -1.84 6.12 12.38
C PRO A 91 -0.75 6.78 11.53
N SER A 92 -0.12 5.98 10.68
CA SER A 92 0.98 6.35 9.79
C SER A 92 1.02 5.38 8.61
N SER A 93 1.38 5.84 7.43
CA SER A 93 1.51 5.00 6.23
C SER A 93 2.66 5.47 5.35
N TRP A 94 2.89 4.75 4.26
CA TRP A 94 3.85 5.15 3.23
C TRP A 94 3.44 6.46 2.54
N ARG A 95 2.15 6.86 2.62
CA ARG A 95 1.61 8.09 2.01
C ARG A 95 1.68 9.29 2.93
N GLN A 96 1.56 9.05 4.24
CA GLN A 96 1.42 10.11 5.24
C GLN A 96 2.04 9.66 6.56
N GLU A 97 3.06 10.40 7.02
CA GLU A 97 3.79 10.08 8.26
C GLU A 97 2.89 10.10 9.49
N LYS A 98 1.99 11.08 9.59
CA LYS A 98 1.01 11.21 10.68
C LYS A 98 -0.40 11.35 10.11
N ILE A 99 -1.25 10.38 10.40
CA ILE A 99 -2.66 10.36 9.99
C ILE A 99 -3.53 10.90 11.14
N ASP A 100 -4.16 12.03 10.90
CA ASP A 100 -4.97 12.81 11.85
C ASP A 100 -6.46 12.90 11.48
N ARG A 101 -6.85 12.35 10.32
CA ARG A 101 -8.26 12.28 9.92
C ARG A 101 -9.08 11.43 10.90
N THR A 102 -10.32 11.83 11.12
CA THR A 102 -11.25 11.15 12.02
C THR A 102 -11.69 9.80 11.43
N LYS A 103 -12.35 8.97 12.26
CA LYS A 103 -12.92 7.70 11.80
C LYS A 103 -14.05 7.94 10.78
N GLU A 104 -14.83 8.99 10.99
CA GLU A 104 -15.95 9.42 10.17
C GLU A 104 -15.48 9.92 8.80
N ASP A 105 -14.36 10.68 8.77
CA ASP A 105 -13.74 11.10 7.52
C ASP A 105 -13.19 9.89 6.75
N ALA A 106 -12.47 8.99 7.43
CA ALA A 106 -11.97 7.77 6.81
C ALA A 106 -13.11 6.90 6.24
N TYR A 107 -14.24 6.82 6.96
CA TYR A 107 -15.44 6.14 6.48
C TYR A 107 -16.04 6.81 5.24
N SER A 108 -16.13 8.14 5.24
CA SER A 108 -16.63 8.90 4.09
C SER A 108 -15.74 8.73 2.85
N ILE A 109 -14.41 8.73 3.06
CA ILE A 109 -13.42 8.51 1.99
C ILE A 109 -13.57 7.10 1.40
N ILE A 110 -13.63 6.05 2.22
CA ILE A 110 -13.74 4.68 1.70
C ILE A 110 -15.09 4.45 0.99
N ARG A 111 -16.17 5.08 1.45
CA ARG A 111 -17.48 5.07 0.75
C ARG A 111 -17.39 5.72 -0.62
N GLY A 112 -16.72 6.87 -0.73
CA GLY A 112 -16.49 7.51 -2.03
C GLY A 112 -15.67 6.63 -2.98
N TYR A 113 -14.67 5.89 -2.48
CA TYR A 113 -13.92 4.93 -3.30
C TYR A 113 -14.76 3.72 -3.72
N GLU A 114 -15.59 3.19 -2.83
CA GLU A 114 -16.54 2.11 -3.13
C GLU A 114 -17.49 2.52 -4.27
N GLU A 115 -18.02 3.74 -4.24
CA GLU A 115 -18.90 4.27 -5.29
C GLU A 115 -18.19 4.38 -6.65
N LYS A 116 -16.93 4.84 -6.66
CA LYS A 116 -16.10 4.88 -7.88
C LYS A 116 -15.84 3.49 -8.46
N ILE A 117 -15.67 2.49 -7.60
CA ILE A 117 -15.49 1.09 -8.01
C ILE A 117 -16.80 0.53 -8.58
N LYS A 118 -17.91 0.71 -7.87
CA LYS A 118 -19.23 0.21 -8.26
C LYS A 118 -19.75 0.85 -9.55
N SER A 119 -19.44 2.12 -9.78
CA SER A 119 -19.77 2.83 -11.02
C SER A 119 -18.85 2.48 -12.19
N GLY A 120 -17.77 1.72 -11.96
CA GLY A 120 -16.77 1.38 -12.97
C GLY A 120 -15.82 2.53 -13.34
N GLN A 121 -15.87 3.66 -12.63
CA GLN A 121 -14.98 4.81 -12.87
C GLN A 121 -13.51 4.47 -12.60
N SER A 122 -13.24 3.57 -11.65
CA SER A 122 -11.89 3.11 -11.31
C SER A 122 -11.92 1.69 -10.77
N SER A 123 -10.87 0.90 -10.98
CA SER A 123 -10.78 -0.42 -10.34
C SER A 123 -10.28 -0.30 -8.89
N LEU A 124 -10.59 -1.30 -8.04
CA LEU A 124 -10.01 -1.40 -6.70
C LEU A 124 -8.48 -1.34 -6.75
N GLY A 125 -7.88 -2.03 -7.73
CA GLY A 125 -6.44 -2.07 -7.88
C GLY A 125 -5.82 -0.71 -8.20
N ASP A 126 -6.46 0.10 -9.03
CA ASP A 126 -5.96 1.43 -9.38
C ASP A 126 -6.05 2.39 -8.18
N LEU A 127 -7.19 2.39 -7.48
CA LEU A 127 -7.36 3.21 -6.27
C LEU A 127 -6.44 2.75 -5.15
N ALA A 128 -6.19 1.44 -5.01
CA ALA A 128 -5.32 0.93 -3.95
C ALA A 128 -3.88 1.45 -4.10
N VAL A 129 -3.38 1.59 -5.34
CA VAL A 129 -2.03 2.10 -5.63
C VAL A 129 -1.83 3.52 -5.10
N THR A 130 -2.81 4.41 -5.29
CA THR A 130 -2.66 5.82 -4.95
C THR A 130 -3.23 6.18 -3.59
N GLU A 131 -4.25 5.46 -3.13
CA GLU A 131 -5.06 5.84 -1.97
C GLU A 131 -4.88 4.94 -0.75
N SER A 132 -4.42 3.70 -0.90
CA SER A 132 -4.38 2.80 0.24
C SER A 132 -3.23 3.12 1.20
N ASP A 133 -3.55 3.23 2.49
CA ASP A 133 -2.60 3.32 3.60
C ASP A 133 -1.93 1.98 3.95
N CYS A 134 -2.28 0.89 3.26
CA CYS A 134 -1.60 -0.39 3.39
C CYS A 134 -0.39 -0.47 2.46
N SER A 135 0.65 -1.18 2.91
CA SER A 135 1.81 -1.49 2.07
C SER A 135 1.49 -2.41 0.89
N SER A 136 0.29 -2.99 0.81
CA SER A 136 -0.21 -3.74 -0.36
C SER A 136 -0.58 -2.84 -1.54
N ALA A 137 -0.68 -1.52 -1.36
CA ALA A 137 -0.95 -0.53 -2.42
C ALA A 137 -0.12 -0.78 -3.69
N ARG A 138 1.19 -0.99 -3.51
CA ARG A 138 2.19 -1.32 -4.55
C ARG A 138 1.91 -2.62 -5.33
N LYS A 139 1.05 -3.51 -4.81
CA LYS A 139 0.56 -4.73 -5.46
C LYS A 139 -0.90 -4.60 -5.86
N ARG A 140 -1.37 -3.38 -6.12
CA ARG A 140 -2.78 -3.10 -6.46
C ARG A 140 -3.74 -3.62 -5.38
N GLY A 141 -3.33 -3.53 -4.11
CA GLY A 141 -4.10 -3.98 -2.96
C GLY A 141 -4.00 -5.47 -2.63
N ASP A 142 -3.33 -6.28 -3.46
CA ASP A 142 -3.22 -7.73 -3.29
C ASP A 142 -2.49 -8.12 -1.99
N LEU A 143 -3.15 -8.95 -1.18
CA LEU A 143 -2.63 -9.49 0.07
C LEU A 143 -1.97 -10.86 -0.12
N GLY A 144 -2.10 -11.47 -1.31
CA GLY A 144 -1.68 -12.85 -1.55
C GLY A 144 -2.64 -13.86 -0.90
N TYR A 145 -2.22 -15.12 -0.85
CA TYR A 145 -3.01 -16.20 -0.24
C TYR A 145 -2.86 -16.22 1.28
N PHE A 146 -3.98 -16.33 1.99
CA PHE A 146 -4.04 -16.46 3.44
C PHE A 146 -5.12 -17.47 3.86
N GLY A 147 -4.91 -18.12 5.00
CA GLY A 147 -5.85 -19.05 5.63
C GLY A 147 -6.53 -18.45 6.86
N GLN A 148 -7.31 -19.27 7.57
CA GLN A 148 -7.92 -18.88 8.84
C GLN A 148 -6.85 -18.62 9.92
N GLY A 149 -7.03 -17.55 10.68
CA GLY A 149 -6.10 -17.10 11.73
C GLY A 149 -4.92 -16.25 11.23
N ASP A 150 -4.73 -16.08 9.92
CA ASP A 150 -3.64 -15.27 9.36
C ASP A 150 -3.95 -13.76 9.40
N MET A 151 -5.25 -13.39 9.41
CA MET A 151 -5.72 -12.00 9.32
C MET A 151 -6.52 -11.58 10.57
N GLN A 152 -6.82 -10.28 10.68
CA GLN A 152 -7.76 -9.82 11.72
C GLN A 152 -9.13 -10.44 11.47
N ARG A 153 -9.77 -10.92 12.55
CA ARG A 153 -11.01 -11.70 12.48
C ARG A 153 -12.09 -11.03 11.64
N GLU A 154 -12.31 -9.73 11.83
CA GLU A 154 -13.34 -8.97 11.11
C GLU A 154 -13.06 -8.91 9.60
N PHE A 155 -11.77 -8.84 9.21
CA PHE A 155 -11.37 -8.89 7.80
C PHE A 155 -11.50 -10.31 7.23
N GLU A 156 -11.09 -11.30 8.02
CA GLU A 156 -11.14 -12.70 7.64
C GLU A 156 -12.58 -13.16 7.39
N GLU A 157 -13.49 -12.94 8.33
CA GLU A 157 -14.90 -13.30 8.20
C GLU A 157 -15.53 -12.69 6.94
N ALA A 158 -15.24 -11.41 6.66
CA ALA A 158 -15.70 -10.75 5.45
C ALA A 158 -15.08 -11.37 4.18
N ALA A 159 -13.76 -11.56 4.16
CA ALA A 159 -13.07 -12.05 2.98
C ALA A 159 -13.44 -13.49 2.61
N PHE A 160 -13.64 -14.37 3.59
CA PHE A 160 -14.07 -15.75 3.38
C PHE A 160 -15.54 -15.88 2.96
N ALA A 161 -16.36 -14.87 3.23
CA ALA A 161 -17.77 -14.83 2.81
C ALA A 161 -17.96 -14.38 1.35
N LEU A 162 -16.97 -13.68 0.77
CA LEU A 162 -17.04 -13.16 -0.60
C LEU A 162 -16.84 -14.26 -1.64
N LYS A 163 -17.49 -14.10 -2.80
CA LYS A 163 -17.21 -14.90 -3.98
C LYS A 163 -16.00 -14.36 -4.73
N VAL A 164 -15.39 -15.21 -5.56
CA VAL A 164 -14.31 -14.77 -6.45
C VAL A 164 -14.84 -13.69 -7.39
N GLY A 165 -14.20 -12.50 -7.34
CA GLY A 165 -14.55 -11.35 -8.16
C GLY A 165 -15.50 -10.35 -7.50
N GLU A 166 -15.91 -10.59 -6.25
CA GLU A 166 -16.73 -9.68 -5.45
C GLU A 166 -15.90 -8.64 -4.67
#